data_AF-K0F0F8-F1
#
_entry.id   AF-K0F0F8-F1
#
_cell.length_a   1.000
_cell.length_b   1.000
_cell.length_c   1.000
_cell.angle_alpha   90.00
_cell.angle_beta   90.00
_cell.angle_gamma   90.00
#
_symmetry.space_group_name_H-M   'P 1'
#
loop_
_entity.id
_entity.type
_entity.pdbx_description
1 polymer ?
#
loop_
_entity_poly.entity_id
_entity_poly.type
_entity_poly.pdbx_seq_one_letter_code
_entity_poly.pdbx_strand_id
1 'polypeptide(L)'
;MSTPEPARTRVGDLSPEHGQLLAEIHGLAARASHLLRVVDEKTTPATVSAALEDLRGLDRARDMTEIRARATGIPDTWIAHARRLGQTGQPWTTHHRLPRAPLRPSTGRRHQTREDIAQMTEMAALFVTREHLLTTPAGTAEPDPTAADQFRRNLRALRTRALFTADAIELGQRSRAHLFTIDDQRLAGHLAEYVRYSLPDLDAVFYDHASPSIAASVRRSLKQLRRAHPALDTTTDAGHVQPPDPSTLIERARDALHLSLARDYRDLMLSEPATGLDIDTALAAATLPEAPHPESVAVDTDPVDTVSPAPPDPDLDLDP
;
A
#
# COMPACT_ATOMS: atom_id res chain seq x y z
N MET A 1 -38.47 -33.58 -7.96
CA MET A 1 -37.69 -34.52 -7.13
C MET A 1 -36.65 -33.70 -6.37
N SER A 2 -36.84 -33.48 -5.08
CA SER A 2 -35.88 -32.72 -4.26
C SER A 2 -34.62 -33.56 -4.09
N THR A 3 -33.49 -33.09 -4.61
CA THR A 3 -32.19 -33.71 -4.34
C THR A 3 -31.94 -33.68 -2.83
N PRO A 4 -31.54 -34.79 -2.19
CA PRO A 4 -31.26 -34.81 -0.76
C PRO A 4 -30.17 -33.77 -0.46
N GLU A 5 -30.46 -32.88 0.51
CA GLU A 5 -29.50 -31.86 0.94
C GLU A 5 -28.25 -32.59 1.47
N PRO A 6 -27.04 -32.26 0.99
CA PRO A 6 -25.82 -32.95 1.40
C PRO A 6 -25.68 -32.86 2.93
N ALA A 7 -25.36 -34.00 3.56
CA ALA A 7 -25.19 -34.07 5.00
C ALA A 7 -24.17 -33.02 5.48
N ARG A 8 -24.57 -32.16 6.42
CA ARG A 8 -23.69 -31.16 7.02
C ARG A 8 -22.70 -31.86 7.95
N THR A 9 -21.42 -31.59 7.75
CA THR A 9 -20.31 -32.10 8.58
C THR A 9 -20.51 -31.70 10.04
N ARG A 10 -20.37 -32.65 10.96
CA ARG A 10 -20.35 -32.39 12.40
C ARG A 10 -18.92 -32.33 12.90
N VAL A 11 -18.72 -31.70 14.06
CA VAL A 11 -17.41 -31.66 14.73
C VAL A 11 -16.87 -33.07 15.01
N GLY A 12 -17.74 -34.01 15.39
CA GLY A 12 -17.36 -35.41 15.64
C GLY A 12 -16.99 -36.20 14.38
N ASP A 13 -17.26 -35.67 13.19
CA ASP A 13 -16.86 -36.30 11.92
C ASP A 13 -15.46 -35.85 11.46
N LEU A 14 -14.84 -34.90 12.17
CA LEU A 14 -13.51 -34.38 11.86
C LEU A 14 -12.40 -35.31 12.36
N SER A 15 -11.19 -35.12 11.82
CA SER A 15 -10.01 -35.74 12.44
C SER A 15 -9.88 -35.24 13.90
N PRO A 16 -9.40 -36.09 14.83
CA PRO A 16 -9.24 -35.69 16.23
C PRO A 16 -8.38 -34.43 16.40
N GLU A 17 -7.33 -34.30 15.59
CA GLU A 17 -6.45 -33.12 15.56
C GLU A 17 -7.23 -31.85 15.16
N HIS A 18 -8.04 -31.91 14.11
CA HIS A 18 -8.86 -30.77 13.68
C HIS A 18 -9.93 -30.40 14.72
N GLY A 19 -10.58 -31.41 15.29
CA GLY A 19 -11.55 -31.21 16.37
C GLY A 19 -10.93 -30.53 17.60
N GLN A 20 -9.70 -30.92 17.97
CA GLN A 20 -8.96 -30.33 19.09
C GLN A 20 -8.56 -28.88 18.82
N LEU A 21 -8.03 -28.57 17.63
CA LEU A 21 -7.67 -27.19 17.26
C LEU A 21 -8.88 -26.25 17.27
N LEU A 22 -10.02 -26.70 16.74
CA LEU A 22 -11.26 -25.92 16.77
C LEU A 22 -11.79 -25.74 18.20
N ALA A 23 -11.73 -26.77 19.04
CA ALA A 23 -12.10 -26.68 20.45
C ALA A 23 -11.19 -25.71 21.21
N GLU A 24 -9.89 -25.67 20.91
CA GLU A 24 -8.94 -24.75 21.53
C GLU A 24 -9.22 -23.29 21.13
N ILE A 25 -9.49 -23.03 19.85
CA ILE A 25 -9.90 -21.70 19.35
C ILE A 25 -11.19 -21.24 20.04
N HIS A 26 -12.18 -22.13 20.17
CA HIS A 26 -13.42 -21.86 20.91
C HIS A 26 -13.13 -21.48 22.37
N GLY A 27 -12.34 -22.28 23.08
CA GLY A 27 -12.03 -22.05 24.49
C GLY A 27 -11.22 -20.77 24.74
N LEU A 28 -10.29 -20.42 23.83
CA LEU A 28 -9.57 -19.14 23.87
C LEU A 28 -10.51 -17.95 23.66
N ALA A 29 -11.42 -18.05 22.68
CA ALA A 29 -12.40 -17.01 22.40
C ALA A 29 -13.40 -16.82 23.56
N ALA A 30 -13.86 -17.91 24.19
CA ALA A 30 -14.75 -17.86 25.34
C ALA A 30 -14.10 -17.20 26.57
N ARG A 31 -12.83 -17.52 26.85
CA ARG A 31 -12.06 -16.89 27.92
C ARG A 31 -11.87 -15.39 27.69
N ALA A 32 -11.53 -15.00 26.46
CA ALA A 32 -11.38 -13.59 26.10
C ALA A 32 -12.70 -12.82 26.28
N SER A 33 -13.82 -13.35 25.80
CA SER A 33 -15.15 -12.74 26.00
C SER A 33 -15.53 -12.66 27.48
N HIS A 34 -15.24 -13.69 28.29
CA HIS A 34 -15.47 -13.63 29.73
C HIS A 34 -14.65 -12.52 30.37
N LEU A 35 -13.36 -12.41 30.03
CA LEU A 35 -12.47 -11.41 30.61
C LEU A 35 -12.92 -9.99 30.25
N LEU A 36 -13.40 -9.77 29.03
CA LEU A 36 -14.01 -8.50 28.62
C LEU A 36 -15.23 -8.12 29.47
N ARG A 37 -16.12 -9.07 29.80
CA ARG A 37 -17.24 -8.79 30.73
C ARG A 37 -16.75 -8.45 32.13
N VAL A 38 -15.70 -9.12 32.62
CA VAL A 38 -15.11 -8.82 33.93
C VAL A 38 -14.47 -7.44 33.96
N VAL A 39 -13.86 -7.00 32.86
CA VAL A 39 -13.32 -5.63 32.74
C VAL A 39 -14.44 -4.59 32.80
N ASP A 40 -15.56 -4.87 32.13
CA ASP A 40 -16.75 -3.98 32.13
C ASP A 40 -17.38 -3.88 33.53
N GLU A 41 -17.38 -4.97 34.30
CA GLU A 41 -17.94 -5.04 35.66
C GLU A 41 -17.00 -4.45 36.74
N LYS A 42 -15.69 -4.38 36.52
CA LYS A 42 -14.69 -3.97 37.53
C LYS A 42 -14.31 -2.49 37.42
N THR A 43 -14.22 -1.81 38.56
CA THR A 43 -13.99 -0.34 38.59
C THR A 43 -12.54 0.08 38.87
N THR A 44 -11.68 -0.78 39.43
CA THR A 44 -10.32 -0.31 39.83
C THR A 44 -9.33 -0.33 38.65
N PRO A 45 -8.56 0.76 38.42
CA PRO A 45 -7.60 0.84 37.33
C PRO A 45 -6.56 -0.30 37.31
N ALA A 46 -6.09 -0.73 38.47
CA ALA A 46 -5.12 -1.83 38.60
C ALA A 46 -5.70 -3.17 38.08
N THR A 47 -6.95 -3.49 38.42
CA THR A 47 -7.60 -4.71 37.93
C THR A 47 -7.90 -4.66 36.43
N VAL A 48 -8.19 -3.47 35.89
CA VAL A 48 -8.41 -3.28 34.45
C VAL A 48 -7.10 -3.49 33.69
N SER A 49 -5.99 -2.92 34.16
CA SER A 49 -4.68 -3.07 33.51
C SER A 49 -4.24 -4.54 33.42
N ALA A 50 -4.34 -5.28 34.53
CA ALA A 50 -3.99 -6.71 34.56
C ALA A 50 -4.87 -7.54 33.60
N ALA A 51 -6.18 -7.29 33.60
CA ALA A 51 -7.10 -7.97 32.70
C ALA A 51 -6.85 -7.64 31.21
N LEU A 52 -6.39 -6.42 30.88
CA LEU A 52 -6.00 -6.07 29.52
C LEU A 52 -4.71 -6.79 29.08
N GLU A 53 -3.76 -7.02 29.97
CA GLU A 53 -2.57 -7.82 29.68
C GLU A 53 -2.91 -9.29 29.43
N ASP A 54 -3.75 -9.87 30.28
CA ASP A 54 -4.28 -11.23 30.11
C ASP A 54 -5.04 -11.39 28.79
N LEU A 55 -5.85 -10.38 28.43
CA LEU A 55 -6.58 -10.35 27.16
C LEU A 55 -5.62 -10.39 25.96
N ARG A 56 -4.54 -9.58 25.98
CA ARG A 56 -3.49 -9.61 24.95
C ARG A 56 -2.81 -10.98 24.87
N GLY A 57 -2.60 -11.64 26.00
CA GLY A 57 -2.07 -13.01 26.05
C GLY A 57 -2.98 -14.03 25.37
N LEU A 58 -4.29 -13.99 25.69
CA LEU A 58 -5.30 -14.85 25.08
C LEU A 58 -5.47 -14.60 23.58
N ASP A 59 -5.44 -13.33 23.15
CA ASP A 59 -5.53 -12.97 21.73
C ASP A 59 -4.33 -13.50 20.94
N ARG A 60 -3.09 -13.33 21.45
CA ARG A 60 -1.90 -13.90 20.80
C ARG A 60 -1.95 -15.42 20.72
N ALA A 61 -2.34 -16.10 21.80
CA ALA A 61 -2.48 -17.55 21.80
C ALA A 61 -3.53 -18.01 20.77
N ARG A 62 -4.69 -17.34 20.71
CA ARG A 62 -5.73 -17.62 19.70
C ARG A 62 -5.19 -17.44 18.30
N ASP A 63 -4.54 -16.33 18.00
CA ASP A 63 -4.03 -16.04 16.65
C ASP A 63 -3.03 -17.12 16.20
N MET A 64 -2.18 -17.60 17.11
CA MET A 64 -1.22 -18.68 16.83
C MET A 64 -1.90 -20.04 16.61
N THR A 65 -2.90 -20.39 17.41
CA THR A 65 -3.70 -21.62 17.21
C THR A 65 -4.48 -21.57 15.91
N GLU A 66 -4.98 -20.40 15.49
CA GLU A 66 -5.63 -20.22 14.20
C GLU A 66 -4.68 -20.34 13.01
N ILE A 67 -3.46 -19.80 13.11
CA ILE A 67 -2.43 -20.01 12.09
C ILE A 67 -2.14 -21.51 11.92
N ARG A 68 -2.00 -22.24 13.03
CA ARG A 68 -1.80 -23.69 13.02
C ARG A 68 -2.99 -24.43 12.39
N ALA A 69 -4.21 -24.07 12.75
CA ALA A 69 -5.44 -24.63 12.16
C ALA A 69 -5.50 -24.42 10.64
N ARG A 70 -5.13 -23.23 10.15
CA ARG A 70 -5.06 -22.98 8.70
C ARG A 70 -3.98 -23.83 8.03
N ALA A 71 -2.82 -23.94 8.64
CA ALA A 71 -1.70 -24.72 8.12
C ALA A 71 -2.04 -26.23 8.02
N THR A 72 -2.90 -26.75 8.90
CA THR A 72 -3.39 -28.14 8.84
C THR A 72 -4.59 -28.33 7.90
N GLY A 73 -4.95 -27.29 7.13
CA GLY A 73 -6.00 -27.35 6.12
C GLY A 73 -7.43 -27.13 6.64
N ILE A 74 -7.60 -26.68 7.89
CA ILE A 74 -8.93 -26.38 8.44
C ILE A 74 -9.50 -25.15 7.71
N PRO A 75 -10.73 -25.23 7.14
CA PRO A 75 -11.36 -24.10 6.47
C PRO A 75 -11.56 -22.88 7.38
N ASP A 76 -11.29 -21.69 6.84
CA ASP A 76 -11.49 -20.42 7.56
C ASP A 76 -12.92 -20.25 8.11
N THR A 77 -13.93 -20.78 7.41
CA THR A 77 -15.33 -20.71 7.87
C THR A 77 -15.57 -21.53 9.14
N TRP A 78 -14.85 -22.64 9.33
CA TRP A 78 -14.92 -23.45 10.53
C TRP A 78 -14.21 -22.78 11.70
N ILE A 79 -13.03 -22.21 11.46
CA ILE A 79 -12.28 -21.41 12.44
C ILE A 79 -13.14 -20.23 12.92
N ALA A 80 -13.72 -19.46 11.99
CA ALA A 80 -14.59 -18.34 12.30
C ALA A 80 -15.84 -18.78 13.08
N HIS A 81 -16.39 -19.96 12.76
CA HIS A 81 -17.54 -20.49 13.48
C HIS A 81 -17.20 -20.88 14.93
N ALA A 82 -16.09 -21.58 15.15
CA ALA A 82 -15.61 -21.96 16.48
C ALA A 82 -15.33 -20.72 17.34
N ARG A 83 -14.67 -19.71 16.77
CA ARG A 83 -14.44 -18.41 17.42
C ARG A 83 -15.76 -17.76 17.84
N ARG A 84 -16.73 -17.67 16.93
CA ARG A 84 -18.04 -17.06 17.20
C ARG A 84 -18.79 -17.79 18.31
N LEU A 85 -18.80 -19.13 18.32
CA LEU A 85 -19.43 -19.91 19.40
C LEU A 85 -18.78 -19.65 20.75
N GLY A 86 -17.44 -19.53 20.79
CA GLY A 86 -16.73 -19.17 22.01
C GLY A 86 -17.10 -17.76 22.47
N GLN A 87 -17.11 -16.79 21.54
CA GLN A 87 -17.45 -15.40 21.84
C GLN A 87 -18.85 -15.21 22.40
N THR A 88 -19.82 -16.01 21.93
CA THR A 88 -21.21 -15.98 22.41
C THR A 88 -21.48 -16.88 23.61
N GLY A 89 -20.46 -17.56 24.15
CA GLY A 89 -20.59 -18.45 25.31
C GLY A 89 -21.38 -19.74 25.04
N GLN A 90 -21.59 -20.09 23.78
CA GLN A 90 -22.26 -21.34 23.41
C GLN A 90 -21.33 -22.54 23.65
N PRO A 91 -21.81 -23.66 24.21
CA PRO A 91 -20.95 -24.80 24.51
C PRO A 91 -20.45 -25.49 23.23
N TRP A 92 -19.17 -25.87 23.20
CA TRP A 92 -18.60 -26.67 22.12
C TRP A 92 -18.94 -28.14 22.32
N THR A 93 -19.66 -28.76 21.38
CA THR A 93 -20.05 -30.18 21.46
C THR A 93 -19.69 -30.91 20.16
N THR A 94 -19.43 -32.21 20.24
CA THR A 94 -19.10 -33.05 19.06
C THR A 94 -20.26 -33.15 18.07
N HIS A 95 -21.49 -32.88 18.51
CA HIS A 95 -22.68 -32.88 17.66
C HIS A 95 -22.93 -31.54 16.95
N HIS A 96 -22.15 -30.49 17.23
CA HIS A 96 -22.29 -29.22 16.52
C HIS A 96 -22.06 -29.41 15.03
N ARG A 97 -22.95 -28.82 14.23
CA ARG A 97 -22.86 -28.83 12.77
C ARG A 97 -22.00 -27.66 12.32
N LEU A 98 -20.97 -27.95 11.53
CA LEU A 98 -20.11 -26.94 10.95
C LEU A 98 -20.76 -26.35 9.69
N PRO A 99 -20.51 -25.07 9.37
CA PRO A 99 -20.93 -24.50 8.11
C PRO A 99 -20.27 -25.27 6.97
N ARG A 100 -20.90 -25.32 5.80
CA ARG A 100 -20.30 -25.98 4.63
C ARG A 100 -18.92 -25.37 4.35
N ALA A 101 -17.89 -26.21 4.26
CA ALA A 101 -16.58 -25.74 3.85
C ALA A 101 -16.69 -25.15 2.44
N PRO A 102 -16.15 -23.95 2.18
CA PRO A 102 -16.11 -23.42 0.82
C PRO A 102 -15.36 -24.41 -0.06
N LEU A 103 -15.94 -24.78 -1.21
CA LEU A 103 -15.36 -25.78 -2.11
C LEU A 103 -14.00 -25.34 -2.71
N ARG A 104 -13.52 -24.12 -2.46
CA ARG A 104 -12.29 -23.57 -3.05
C ARG A 104 -11.52 -22.67 -2.06
N PRO A 105 -10.19 -22.60 -2.19
CA PRO A 105 -9.34 -21.77 -1.33
C PRO A 105 -9.64 -20.28 -1.56
N SER A 106 -10.38 -19.69 -0.62
CA SER A 106 -10.62 -18.25 -0.52
C SER A 106 -9.32 -17.45 -0.34
N THR A 107 -8.26 -18.10 0.16
CA THR A 107 -6.94 -17.51 0.44
C THR A 107 -6.31 -16.89 -0.79
N GLY A 108 -6.33 -17.59 -1.93
CA GLY A 108 -5.76 -17.08 -3.19
C GLY A 108 -6.45 -15.80 -3.68
N ARG A 109 -7.76 -15.69 -3.48
CA ARG A 109 -8.52 -14.49 -3.89
C ARG A 109 -8.29 -13.31 -2.95
N ARG A 110 -8.16 -13.55 -1.64
CA ARG A 110 -7.76 -12.49 -0.70
C ARG A 110 -6.38 -11.95 -1.03
N HIS A 111 -5.45 -12.84 -1.39
CA HIS A 111 -4.12 -12.44 -1.85
C HIS A 111 -4.20 -11.59 -3.11
N GLN A 112 -4.94 -12.05 -4.13
CA GLN A 112 -5.17 -11.27 -5.36
C GLN A 112 -5.72 -9.87 -5.09
N THR A 113 -6.72 -9.75 -4.21
CA THR A 113 -7.28 -8.42 -3.87
C THR A 113 -6.22 -7.53 -3.20
N ARG A 114 -5.34 -8.09 -2.36
CA ARG A 114 -4.23 -7.33 -1.76
C ARG A 114 -3.22 -6.88 -2.81
N GLU A 115 -2.86 -7.77 -3.74
CA GLU A 115 -1.97 -7.45 -4.86
C GLU A 115 -2.56 -6.33 -5.74
N ASP A 116 -3.87 -6.37 -6.02
CA ASP A 116 -4.54 -5.33 -6.79
C ASP A 116 -4.42 -3.95 -6.12
N ILE A 117 -4.63 -3.86 -4.80
CA ILE A 117 -4.49 -2.61 -4.03
C ILE A 117 -3.03 -2.15 -3.97
N ALA A 118 -2.09 -3.07 -3.79
CA ALA A 118 -0.67 -2.76 -3.81
C ALA A 118 -0.24 -2.20 -5.18
N GLN A 119 -0.64 -2.86 -6.27
CA GLN A 119 -0.36 -2.42 -7.63
C GLN A 119 -1.02 -1.08 -7.95
N MET A 120 -2.24 -0.82 -7.45
CA MET A 120 -2.86 0.50 -7.58
C MET A 120 -2.05 1.60 -6.87
N THR A 121 -1.52 1.30 -5.68
CA THR A 121 -0.70 2.25 -4.89
C THR A 121 0.60 2.57 -5.62
N GLU A 122 1.27 1.54 -6.14
CA GLU A 122 2.49 1.66 -6.96
C GLU A 122 2.24 2.51 -8.21
N MET A 123 1.18 2.20 -8.97
CA MET A 123 0.80 2.97 -10.16
C MET A 123 0.50 4.44 -9.84
N ALA A 124 -0.14 4.74 -8.71
CA ALA A 124 -0.40 6.12 -8.31
C ALA A 124 0.90 6.88 -7.97
N ALA A 125 1.82 6.26 -7.24
CA ALA A 125 3.14 6.82 -6.94
C ALA A 125 3.95 7.11 -8.20
N LEU A 126 3.97 6.15 -9.14
CA LEU A 126 4.64 6.28 -10.43
C LEU A 126 4.08 7.43 -11.26
N PHE A 127 2.75 7.50 -11.40
CA PHE A 127 2.06 8.54 -12.17
C PHE A 127 2.40 9.93 -11.66
N VAL A 128 2.31 10.13 -10.35
CA VAL A 128 2.58 11.42 -9.69
C VAL A 128 4.05 11.83 -9.77
N THR A 129 4.96 10.89 -9.58
CA THR A 129 6.40 11.18 -9.66
C THR A 129 6.79 11.59 -11.07
N ARG A 130 6.27 10.88 -12.08
CA ARG A 130 6.47 11.22 -13.48
C ARG A 130 5.87 12.59 -13.83
N GLU A 131 4.64 12.86 -13.39
CA GLU A 131 3.98 14.17 -13.56
C GLU A 131 4.82 15.32 -12.95
N HIS A 132 5.40 15.11 -11.77
CA HIS A 132 6.28 16.08 -11.12
C HIS A 132 7.54 16.36 -11.94
N LEU A 133 8.22 15.32 -12.44
CA LEU A 133 9.44 15.48 -13.25
C LEU A 133 9.18 16.07 -14.64
N LEU A 134 7.99 15.87 -15.22
CA LEU A 134 7.59 16.52 -16.47
C LEU A 134 7.24 18.01 -16.28
N THR A 135 6.73 18.38 -15.12
CA THR A 135 6.33 19.77 -14.84
C THR A 135 7.53 20.66 -14.50
N THR A 136 8.55 20.11 -13.83
CA THR A 136 9.67 20.87 -13.25
C THR A 136 10.52 21.65 -14.27
N PRO A 137 10.92 21.11 -15.44
CA PRO A 137 11.82 21.82 -16.34
C PRO A 137 11.13 22.69 -17.40
N ALA A 138 9.91 22.35 -17.85
CA ALA A 138 9.40 22.89 -19.12
C ALA A 138 7.89 23.14 -19.21
N GLY A 139 7.12 22.91 -18.14
CA GLY A 139 5.64 22.97 -18.22
C GLY A 139 5.07 22.12 -19.35
N THR A 140 5.80 21.07 -19.74
CA THR A 140 5.47 20.22 -20.87
C THR A 140 4.19 19.45 -20.56
N ALA A 141 3.24 19.51 -21.50
CA ALA A 141 2.08 18.66 -21.48
C ALA A 141 2.50 17.18 -21.52
N GLU A 142 1.61 16.29 -21.06
CA GLU A 142 1.78 14.83 -21.15
C GLU A 142 2.20 14.42 -22.57
N PRO A 143 3.40 13.85 -22.77
CA PRO A 143 3.93 13.55 -24.10
C PRO A 143 3.10 12.50 -24.85
N ASP A 144 2.49 11.54 -24.14
CA ASP A 144 1.58 10.55 -24.73
C ASP A 144 0.23 10.50 -23.97
N PRO A 145 -0.76 11.31 -24.38
CA PRO A 145 -2.06 11.33 -23.73
C PRO A 145 -2.81 9.99 -23.88
N THR A 146 -2.51 9.20 -24.91
CA THR A 146 -3.16 7.90 -25.13
C THR A 146 -2.67 6.87 -24.11
N ALA A 147 -1.36 6.82 -23.85
CA ALA A 147 -0.79 5.97 -22.82
C ALA A 147 -1.26 6.39 -21.41
N ALA A 148 -1.30 7.69 -21.11
CA ALA A 148 -1.84 8.18 -19.84
C ALA A 148 -3.32 7.79 -19.63
N ASP A 149 -4.14 7.88 -20.67
CA ASP A 149 -5.52 7.40 -20.62
C ASP A 149 -5.61 5.89 -20.40
N GLN A 150 -4.76 5.09 -21.06
CA GLN A 150 -4.73 3.65 -20.87
C GLN A 150 -4.22 3.26 -19.47
N PHE A 151 -3.25 3.98 -18.92
CA PHE A 151 -2.78 3.84 -17.55
C PHE A 151 -3.92 4.05 -16.54
N ARG A 152 -4.67 5.15 -16.68
CA ARG A 152 -5.86 5.43 -15.84
C ARG A 152 -6.94 4.36 -16.00
N ARG A 153 -7.16 3.84 -17.22
CA ARG A 153 -8.08 2.71 -17.46
C ARG A 153 -7.62 1.44 -16.74
N ASN A 154 -6.32 1.13 -16.76
CA ASN A 154 -5.75 -0.01 -16.05
C ASN A 154 -5.92 0.12 -14.53
N LEU A 155 -5.71 1.32 -13.98
CA LEU A 155 -5.93 1.61 -12.56
C LEU A 155 -7.40 1.38 -12.15
N ARG A 156 -8.36 1.88 -12.95
CA ARG A 156 -9.80 1.60 -12.75
C ARG A 156 -10.13 0.11 -12.88
N ALA A 157 -9.48 -0.60 -13.81
CA ALA A 157 -9.70 -2.03 -14.01
C ALA A 157 -9.23 -2.85 -12.79
N LEU A 158 -8.06 -2.55 -12.23
CA LEU A 158 -7.57 -3.18 -11.00
C LEU A 158 -8.50 -2.92 -9.82
N ARG A 159 -8.95 -1.67 -9.63
CA ARG A 159 -9.95 -1.31 -8.63
C ARG A 159 -11.22 -2.16 -8.76
N THR A 160 -11.71 -2.28 -9.99
CA THR A 160 -12.91 -3.06 -10.31
C THR A 160 -12.71 -4.54 -9.98
N ARG A 161 -11.56 -5.11 -10.33
CA ARG A 161 -11.21 -6.50 -9.99
C ARG A 161 -11.14 -6.71 -8.48
N ALA A 162 -10.48 -5.83 -7.74
CA ALA A 162 -10.37 -5.88 -6.29
C ALA A 162 -11.76 -5.91 -5.64
N LEU A 163 -12.66 -5.04 -6.09
CA LEU A 163 -14.03 -4.93 -5.60
C LEU A 163 -14.84 -6.21 -5.84
N PHE A 164 -14.97 -6.63 -7.10
CA PHE A 164 -15.73 -7.83 -7.45
C PHE A 164 -15.15 -9.09 -6.80
N THR A 165 -13.84 -9.17 -6.65
CA THR A 165 -13.19 -10.30 -5.96
C THR A 165 -13.53 -10.31 -4.48
N ALA A 166 -13.59 -9.14 -3.82
CA ALA A 166 -14.02 -9.01 -2.43
C ALA A 166 -15.50 -9.38 -2.22
N ASP A 167 -16.37 -9.00 -3.16
CA ASP A 167 -17.78 -9.41 -3.18
C ASP A 167 -17.91 -10.94 -3.36
N ALA A 168 -17.22 -11.51 -4.35
CA ALA A 168 -17.29 -12.94 -4.67
C ALA A 168 -16.68 -13.88 -3.62
N ILE A 169 -16.00 -13.34 -2.60
CA ILE A 169 -15.54 -14.09 -1.43
C ILE A 169 -16.20 -13.63 -0.13
N GLU A 170 -17.24 -12.79 -0.25
CA GLU A 170 -18.06 -12.28 0.86
C GLU A 170 -17.19 -11.65 1.97
N LEU A 171 -16.21 -10.82 1.61
CA LEU A 171 -15.42 -10.10 2.61
C LEU A 171 -16.32 -9.20 3.44
N GLY A 172 -16.34 -9.43 4.76
CA GLY A 172 -17.06 -8.56 5.69
C GLY A 172 -16.45 -7.15 5.77
N GLN A 173 -17.25 -6.18 6.20
CA GLN A 173 -16.92 -4.75 6.20
C GLN A 173 -15.57 -4.42 6.86
N ARG A 174 -15.28 -4.99 8.03
CA ARG A 174 -13.98 -4.80 8.72
C ARG A 174 -12.80 -5.34 7.93
N SER A 175 -12.97 -6.50 7.27
CA SER A 175 -11.91 -7.08 6.42
C SER A 175 -11.68 -6.25 5.17
N ARG A 176 -12.75 -5.73 4.55
CA ARG A 176 -12.63 -4.79 3.43
C ARG A 176 -11.93 -3.51 3.83
N ALA A 177 -12.35 -2.90 4.95
CA ALA A 177 -11.71 -1.69 5.46
C ALA A 177 -10.21 -1.88 5.64
N HIS A 178 -9.78 -2.96 6.28
CA HIS A 178 -8.36 -3.27 6.42
C HIS A 178 -7.66 -3.51 5.08
N LEU A 179 -8.26 -4.29 4.18
CA LEU A 179 -7.66 -4.66 2.89
C LEU A 179 -7.57 -3.51 1.89
N PHE A 180 -8.54 -2.60 1.93
CA PHE A 180 -8.64 -1.43 1.06
C PHE A 180 -8.00 -0.17 1.66
N THR A 181 -7.45 -0.26 2.88
CA THR A 181 -6.65 0.82 3.46
C THR A 181 -5.35 0.96 2.66
N ILE A 182 -5.05 2.18 2.23
CA ILE A 182 -3.76 2.53 1.63
C ILE A 182 -2.73 2.62 2.75
N ASP A 183 -1.64 1.88 2.60
CA ASP A 183 -0.48 1.95 3.47
C ASP A 183 0.35 3.17 3.07
N ASP A 184 0.26 4.24 3.88
CA ASP A 184 0.98 5.49 3.64
C ASP A 184 2.50 5.30 3.68
N GLN A 185 3.00 4.37 4.49
CA GLN A 185 4.43 4.08 4.55
C GLN A 185 4.89 3.43 3.24
N ARG A 186 4.10 2.51 2.70
CA ARG A 186 4.37 1.90 1.40
C ARG A 186 4.29 2.90 0.26
N LEU A 187 3.27 3.76 0.27
CA LEU A 187 3.13 4.84 -0.71
C LEU A 187 4.35 5.77 -0.69
N ALA A 188 4.76 6.23 0.50
CA ALA A 188 5.95 7.05 0.67
C ALA A 188 7.24 6.33 0.23
N GLY A 189 7.33 5.02 0.48
CA GLY A 189 8.44 4.18 0.01
C GLY A 189 8.56 4.16 -1.52
N HIS A 190 7.45 3.93 -2.24
CA HIS A 190 7.44 3.97 -3.71
C HIS A 190 7.77 5.36 -4.26
N LEU A 191 7.25 6.43 -3.64
CA LEU A 191 7.59 7.80 -4.03
C LEU A 191 9.09 8.08 -3.88
N ALA A 192 9.66 7.76 -2.72
CA ALA A 192 11.08 7.94 -2.42
C ALA A 192 12.00 7.11 -3.34
N GLU A 193 11.53 5.96 -3.80
CA GLU A 193 12.20 5.13 -4.81
C GLU A 193 12.14 5.80 -6.19
N TYR A 194 10.94 6.14 -6.68
CA TYR A 194 10.75 6.67 -8.03
C TYR A 194 11.32 8.06 -8.24
N VAL A 195 11.41 8.94 -7.24
CA VAL A 195 12.05 10.26 -7.41
C VAL A 195 13.55 10.14 -7.74
N ARG A 196 14.17 8.99 -7.50
CA ARG A 196 15.58 8.73 -7.82
C ARG A 196 15.77 8.19 -9.23
N TYR A 197 14.70 7.81 -9.91
CA TYR A 197 14.77 7.27 -11.26
C TYR A 197 14.95 8.40 -12.28
N SER A 198 15.66 8.11 -13.37
CA SER A 198 15.68 9.02 -14.51
C SER A 198 14.31 9.05 -15.18
N LEU A 199 13.97 10.14 -15.87
CA LEU A 199 12.70 10.22 -16.61
C LEU A 199 12.55 9.08 -17.64
N PRO A 200 13.59 8.70 -18.42
CA PRO A 200 13.50 7.52 -19.30
C PRO A 200 13.18 6.21 -18.57
N ASP A 201 13.73 5.99 -17.37
CA ASP A 201 13.44 4.78 -16.58
C ASP A 201 11.99 4.79 -16.08
N LEU A 202 11.49 5.95 -15.63
CA LEU A 202 10.09 6.10 -15.24
C LEU A 202 9.13 5.93 -16.42
N ASP A 203 9.50 6.43 -17.61
CA ASP A 203 8.73 6.23 -18.83
C ASP A 203 8.63 4.74 -19.16
N ALA A 204 9.72 3.97 -19.06
CA ALA A 204 9.70 2.53 -19.29
C ALA A 204 8.70 1.81 -18.36
N VAL A 205 8.79 2.06 -17.05
CA VAL A 205 7.87 1.46 -16.06
C VAL A 205 6.43 1.96 -16.27
N PHE A 206 6.25 3.23 -16.65
CA PHE A 206 4.95 3.81 -16.95
C PHE A 206 4.28 3.11 -18.16
N TYR A 207 5.02 2.87 -19.25
CA TYR A 207 4.48 2.19 -20.43
C TYR A 207 4.14 0.72 -20.15
N ASP A 208 4.89 0.04 -19.27
CA ASP A 208 4.54 -1.30 -18.80
C ASP A 208 3.18 -1.30 -18.08
N HIS A 209 2.94 -0.33 -17.21
CA HIS A 209 1.66 -0.14 -16.53
C HIS A 209 0.55 0.46 -17.42
N ALA A 210 0.90 1.10 -18.53
CA ALA A 210 -0.03 1.54 -19.57
C ALA A 210 -0.34 0.40 -20.57
N SER A 211 0.23 -0.80 -20.42
CA SER A 211 -0.04 -1.91 -21.33
C SER A 211 -1.52 -2.32 -21.34
N PRO A 212 -2.17 -2.47 -22.51
CA PRO A 212 -3.56 -2.95 -22.60
C PRO A 212 -3.73 -4.41 -22.11
N SER A 213 -2.63 -5.13 -21.90
CA SER A 213 -2.61 -6.50 -21.37
C SER A 213 -3.17 -6.59 -19.94
N ILE A 214 -2.98 -5.54 -19.11
CA ILE A 214 -3.50 -5.47 -17.74
C ILE A 214 -5.03 -5.49 -17.76
N ALA A 215 -5.66 -4.58 -18.52
CA ALA A 215 -7.11 -4.56 -18.69
C ALA A 215 -7.66 -5.87 -19.30
N ALA A 216 -6.94 -6.48 -20.25
CA ALA A 216 -7.32 -7.78 -20.80
C ALA A 216 -7.25 -8.91 -19.76
N SER A 217 -6.23 -8.92 -18.91
CA SER A 217 -6.08 -9.85 -17.79
C SER A 217 -7.22 -9.70 -16.78
N VAL A 218 -7.54 -8.46 -16.39
CA VAL A 218 -8.68 -8.16 -15.52
C VAL A 218 -9.99 -8.66 -16.11
N ARG A 219 -10.28 -8.38 -17.39
CA ARG A 219 -11.50 -8.87 -18.06
C ARG A 219 -11.62 -10.39 -18.03
N ARG A 220 -10.50 -11.11 -18.26
CA ARG A 220 -10.48 -12.59 -18.17
C ARG A 220 -10.75 -13.06 -16.74
N SER A 221 -10.13 -12.43 -15.74
CA SER A 221 -10.38 -12.72 -14.32
C SER A 221 -11.86 -12.53 -13.96
N LEU A 222 -12.45 -11.38 -14.32
CA LEU A 222 -13.86 -11.09 -14.04
C LEU A 222 -14.80 -12.07 -14.78
N LYS A 223 -14.47 -12.46 -16.00
CA LYS A 223 -15.23 -13.49 -16.74
C LYS A 223 -15.19 -14.84 -16.02
N GLN A 224 -14.04 -15.26 -15.51
CA GLN A 224 -13.91 -16.47 -14.70
C GLN A 224 -14.66 -16.35 -13.37
N LEU A 225 -14.59 -15.19 -12.73
CA LEU A 225 -15.27 -14.91 -11.48
C LEU A 225 -16.79 -15.01 -11.64
N ARG A 226 -17.36 -14.37 -12.67
CA ARG A 226 -18.79 -14.43 -13.00
C ARG A 226 -19.27 -15.85 -13.33
N ARG A 227 -18.44 -16.66 -14.00
CA ARG A 227 -18.76 -18.08 -14.25
C ARG A 227 -18.81 -18.90 -12.95
N ALA A 228 -17.93 -18.58 -12.00
CA ALA A 228 -17.90 -19.25 -10.70
C ALA A 228 -18.97 -18.73 -9.73
N HIS A 229 -19.43 -17.49 -9.92
CA HIS A 229 -20.40 -16.79 -9.07
C HIS A 229 -21.46 -16.12 -9.95
N PRO A 230 -22.43 -16.86 -10.52
CA PRO A 230 -23.43 -16.31 -11.42
C PRO A 230 -24.34 -15.26 -10.77
N ALA A 231 -24.51 -15.34 -9.45
CA ALA A 231 -25.29 -14.39 -8.65
C ALA A 231 -24.51 -13.12 -8.26
N LEU A 232 -23.24 -12.99 -8.68
CA LEU A 232 -22.46 -11.77 -8.48
C LEU A 232 -23.07 -10.66 -9.32
N ASP A 233 -23.95 -9.88 -8.69
CA ASP A 233 -24.60 -8.77 -9.35
C ASP A 233 -23.58 -7.69 -9.70
N THR A 234 -23.78 -7.01 -10.83
CA THR A 234 -22.90 -5.90 -11.23
C THR A 234 -23.12 -4.64 -10.40
N THR A 235 -24.21 -4.61 -9.64
CA THR A 235 -24.58 -3.55 -8.70
C THR A 235 -23.88 -3.81 -7.38
N THR A 236 -22.74 -3.13 -7.17
CA THR A 236 -22.10 -3.13 -5.86
C THR A 236 -23.02 -2.47 -4.83
N ASP A 237 -23.26 -3.13 -3.70
CA ASP A 237 -24.00 -2.54 -2.59
C ASP A 237 -23.28 -1.29 -2.07
N ALA A 238 -23.96 -0.15 -2.12
CA ALA A 238 -23.44 1.14 -1.69
C ALA A 238 -23.03 1.16 -0.20
N GLY A 239 -23.52 0.22 0.62
CA GLY A 239 -23.15 0.08 2.02
C GLY A 239 -21.78 -0.56 2.27
N HIS A 240 -21.18 -1.23 1.27
CA HIS A 240 -19.89 -1.89 1.45
C HIS A 240 -18.71 -0.92 1.30
N VAL A 241 -17.69 -1.11 2.15
CA VAL A 241 -16.42 -0.39 2.02
C VAL A 241 -15.82 -0.67 0.63
N GLN A 242 -15.53 0.39 -0.10
CA GLN A 242 -15.01 0.35 -1.46
C GLN A 242 -13.49 0.54 -1.46
N PRO A 243 -12.77 -0.03 -2.45
CA PRO A 243 -11.40 0.36 -2.70
C PRO A 243 -11.33 1.84 -3.09
N PRO A 244 -10.23 2.52 -2.75
CA PRO A 244 -10.06 3.96 -3.00
C PRO A 244 -10.28 4.26 -4.48
N ASP A 245 -10.95 5.37 -4.76
CA ASP A 245 -11.12 5.82 -6.14
C ASP A 245 -9.74 6.18 -6.73
N PRO A 246 -9.46 5.84 -8.01
CA PRO A 246 -8.16 6.10 -8.60
C PRO A 246 -7.78 7.58 -8.59
N SER A 247 -8.75 8.49 -8.71
CA SER A 247 -8.48 9.93 -8.63
C SER A 247 -8.04 10.34 -7.22
N THR A 248 -8.77 9.93 -6.19
CA THR A 248 -8.41 10.18 -4.78
C THR A 248 -7.06 9.58 -4.41
N LEU A 249 -6.72 8.41 -4.95
CA LEU A 249 -5.42 7.77 -4.73
C LEU A 249 -4.28 8.56 -5.37
N ILE A 250 -4.48 9.09 -6.58
CA ILE A 250 -3.52 9.97 -7.25
C ILE A 250 -3.35 11.28 -6.45
N GLU A 251 -4.43 11.93 -6.02
CA GLU A 251 -4.32 13.15 -5.19
C GLU A 251 -3.57 12.88 -3.88
N ARG A 252 -3.87 11.76 -3.20
CA ARG A 252 -3.15 11.36 -1.98
C ARG A 252 -1.66 11.15 -2.24
N ALA A 253 -1.29 10.57 -3.39
CA ALA A 253 0.09 10.42 -3.79
C ALA A 253 0.77 11.76 -4.09
N ARG A 254 0.06 12.74 -4.69
CA ARG A 254 0.55 14.12 -4.87
C ARG A 254 0.82 14.79 -3.54
N ASP A 255 -0.14 14.75 -2.61
CA ASP A 255 0.04 15.33 -1.27
C ASP A 255 1.24 14.71 -0.55
N ALA A 256 1.39 13.38 -0.61
CA ALA A 256 2.52 12.68 -0.02
C ALA A 256 3.87 13.09 -0.65
N LEU A 257 3.93 13.24 -1.98
CA LEU A 257 5.13 13.69 -2.68
C LEU A 257 5.47 15.16 -2.32
N HIS A 258 4.46 16.04 -2.28
CA HIS A 258 4.68 17.43 -1.88
C HIS A 258 5.22 17.52 -0.45
N LEU A 259 4.69 16.72 0.47
CA LEU A 259 5.19 16.66 1.84
C LEU A 259 6.61 16.09 1.94
N SER A 260 6.97 15.08 1.13
CA SER A 260 8.34 14.54 1.14
C SER A 260 9.33 15.56 0.59
N LEU A 261 9.03 16.18 -0.56
CA LEU A 261 9.87 17.22 -1.15
C LEU A 261 10.05 18.41 -0.20
N ALA A 262 8.98 18.88 0.45
CA ALA A 262 9.07 19.97 1.42
C ALA A 262 9.96 19.63 2.64
N ARG A 263 10.00 18.36 3.06
CA ARG A 263 10.92 17.90 4.11
C ARG A 263 12.35 17.88 3.60
N ASP A 264 12.60 17.34 2.41
CA ASP A 264 13.93 17.28 1.82
C ASP A 264 14.52 18.69 1.60
N TYR A 265 13.71 19.63 1.10
CA TYR A 265 14.12 21.04 0.97
C TYR A 265 14.41 21.68 2.32
N ARG A 266 13.60 21.41 3.34
CA ARG A 266 13.82 21.93 4.70
C ARG A 266 15.11 21.38 5.29
N ASP A 267 15.37 20.08 5.11
CA ASP A 267 16.58 19.43 5.60
C ASP A 267 17.81 19.95 4.87
N LEU A 268 17.72 20.21 3.55
CA LEU A 268 18.78 20.89 2.79
C LEU A 268 19.05 22.30 3.32
N MET A 269 18.01 23.10 3.55
CA MET A 269 18.15 24.46 4.09
C MET A 269 18.70 24.50 5.53
N LEU A 270 18.43 23.48 6.34
CA LEU A 270 18.94 23.38 7.71
C LEU A 270 20.31 22.70 7.78
N SER A 271 20.69 21.92 6.76
CA SER A 271 21.98 21.26 6.65
C SER A 271 23.01 22.06 5.85
N GLU A 272 22.63 23.22 5.30
CA GLU A 272 23.60 24.26 4.98
C GLU A 272 24.44 24.43 6.25
N PRO A 273 25.73 23.99 6.25
CA PRO A 273 26.59 24.16 7.40
C PRO A 273 26.54 25.63 7.71
N ALA A 274 26.56 25.99 9.00
CA ALA A 274 26.60 27.36 9.46
C ALA A 274 27.77 28.07 8.76
N THR A 275 27.53 28.56 7.55
CA THR A 275 28.46 29.27 6.72
C THR A 275 28.78 30.54 7.47
N GLY A 276 27.91 31.05 8.34
CA GLY A 276 28.27 32.07 9.32
C GLY A 276 29.48 31.70 10.19
N LEU A 277 29.59 30.47 10.69
CA LEU A 277 30.71 30.06 11.56
C LEU A 277 31.97 29.76 10.76
N ASP A 278 31.86 29.15 9.58
CA ASP A 278 33.01 28.95 8.68
C ASP A 278 33.49 30.27 8.05
N ILE A 279 32.57 31.20 7.75
CA ILE A 279 32.88 32.56 7.29
C ILE A 279 33.52 33.34 8.43
N ASP A 280 33.00 33.29 9.66
CA ASP A 280 33.64 33.96 10.81
C ASP A 280 35.02 33.39 11.09
N THR A 281 35.22 32.08 10.92
CA THR A 281 36.54 31.44 11.07
C THR A 281 37.49 31.86 9.94
N ALA A 282 37.02 31.92 8.69
CA ALA A 282 37.80 32.41 7.56
C ALA A 282 38.14 33.90 7.69
N LEU A 283 37.21 34.72 8.20
CA LEU A 283 37.40 36.15 8.41
C LEU A 283 38.36 36.41 9.59
N ALA A 284 38.27 35.62 10.66
CA ALA A 284 39.22 35.66 11.77
C ALA A 284 40.63 35.24 11.32
N ALA A 285 40.74 34.24 10.44
CA ALA A 285 42.02 33.86 9.85
C ALA A 285 42.62 34.94 8.94
N ALA A 286 41.78 35.67 8.19
CA ALA A 286 42.20 36.77 7.33
C ALA A 286 42.54 38.07 8.08
N THR A 287 42.04 38.24 9.31
CA THR A 287 42.31 39.43 10.14
C THR A 287 43.49 39.25 11.09
N LEU A 288 44.24 38.14 11.00
CA LEU A 288 45.50 38.04 11.72
C LEU A 288 46.46 39.15 11.24
N PRO A 289 47.10 39.89 12.17
CA PRO A 289 47.77 41.14 11.89
C PRO A 289 48.94 40.92 10.93
N GLU A 290 48.78 41.52 9.76
CA GLU A 290 49.73 41.55 8.66
C GLU A 290 51.07 42.10 9.16
N ALA A 291 52.09 41.23 9.16
CA ALA A 291 53.46 41.61 9.42
C ALA A 291 53.90 42.65 8.37
N PRO A 292 54.69 43.66 8.75
CA PRO A 292 54.93 44.85 7.95
C PRO A 292 55.55 44.54 6.59
N HIS A 293 54.84 44.97 5.55
CA HIS A 293 55.26 45.09 4.16
C HIS A 293 56.66 45.72 4.01
N PRO A 294 57.56 45.06 3.26
CA PRO A 294 58.57 45.72 2.46
C PRO A 294 58.23 45.64 0.96
N GLU A 295 58.20 46.82 0.34
CA GLU A 295 58.58 47.12 -1.05
C GLU A 295 57.71 46.51 -2.17
N SER A 296 56.74 47.27 -2.71
CA SER A 296 56.95 48.20 -3.83
C SER A 296 57.63 47.53 -5.05
N VAL A 297 56.84 46.79 -5.83
CA VAL A 297 57.18 46.49 -7.22
C VAL A 297 56.09 47.11 -8.09
N ALA A 298 56.53 48.04 -8.92
CA ALA A 298 55.71 48.87 -9.79
C ALA A 298 55.02 48.04 -10.88
N VAL A 299 53.74 48.36 -11.07
CA VAL A 299 53.00 48.53 -12.33
C VAL A 299 53.74 48.06 -13.59
N ASP A 300 53.25 46.98 -14.19
CA ASP A 300 53.34 46.80 -15.64
C ASP A 300 51.92 46.54 -16.16
N THR A 301 51.40 47.57 -16.83
CA THR A 301 50.11 47.58 -17.54
C THR A 301 50.37 47.16 -18.98
N ASP A 302 49.82 46.02 -19.40
CA ASP A 302 49.72 45.70 -20.82
C ASP A 302 48.29 45.23 -21.15
N PRO A 303 47.44 46.10 -21.73
CA PRO A 303 46.15 45.72 -22.26
C PRO A 303 46.30 45.28 -23.72
N VAL A 304 46.36 43.96 -23.97
CA VAL A 304 46.27 43.44 -25.33
C VAL A 304 44.83 43.06 -25.64
N ASP A 305 44.22 43.96 -26.37
CA ASP A 305 43.00 43.84 -27.16
C ASP A 305 43.14 42.70 -28.19
N THR A 306 42.25 41.71 -28.19
CA THR A 306 42.07 40.82 -29.36
C THR A 306 40.61 40.43 -29.49
N VAL A 307 39.90 41.23 -30.27
CA VAL A 307 38.63 40.94 -30.92
C VAL A 307 38.75 39.64 -31.71
N SER A 308 38.06 38.57 -31.29
CA SER A 308 37.90 37.35 -32.08
C SER A 308 36.52 37.38 -32.76
N PRO A 309 36.44 37.59 -34.09
CA PRO A 309 35.18 37.66 -34.82
C PRO A 309 34.51 36.28 -34.95
N ALA A 310 33.19 36.29 -34.84
CA ALA A 310 32.31 35.13 -34.91
C ALA A 310 32.33 34.47 -36.31
N PRO A 311 32.23 33.13 -36.38
CA PRO A 311 32.12 32.40 -37.64
C PRO A 311 30.76 32.66 -38.32
N PRO A 312 30.71 32.78 -39.66
CA PRO A 312 29.48 32.96 -40.42
C PRO A 312 28.59 31.71 -40.43
N ASP A 313 27.29 31.94 -40.34
CA ASP A 313 26.22 30.94 -40.46
C ASP A 313 26.27 30.22 -41.82
N PRO A 314 26.15 28.88 -41.86
CA PRO A 314 25.97 28.14 -43.10
C PRO A 314 24.53 28.29 -43.61
N ASP A 315 24.41 28.96 -44.76
CA ASP A 315 23.25 28.93 -45.66
C ASP A 315 22.85 27.47 -45.94
N LEU A 316 21.75 27.01 -45.34
CA LEU A 316 21.07 25.78 -45.76
C LEU A 316 20.04 26.14 -46.83
N ASP A 317 20.59 26.22 -48.03
CA ASP A 317 19.92 26.33 -49.31
C ASP A 317 19.17 25.03 -49.66
N LEU A 318 18.01 25.20 -50.28
CA LEU A 318 17.39 24.32 -51.29
C LEU A 318 16.77 22.97 -50.85
N ASP A 319 15.44 22.90 -50.90
CA ASP A 319 14.78 22.19 -52.02
C ASP A 319 13.29 22.61 -52.12
N PRO A 320 12.69 22.58 -53.33
CA PRO A 320 11.43 23.25 -53.69
C PRO A 320 10.14 22.58 -53.18
#